data_AF-A0A9D9RZL2-F1
#
_entry.id   AF-A0A9D9RZL2-F1
#
_cell.length_a   1.000
_cell.length_b   1.000
_cell.length_c   1.000
_cell.angle_alpha   90.00
_cell.angle_beta   90.00
_cell.angle_gamma   90.00
#
_symmetry.space_group_name_H-M   'P 1'
#
loop_
_entity.id
_entity.type
_entity.pdbx_description
1 polymer ?
#
loop_
_entity_poly.entity_id
_entity_poly.type
_entity_poly.pdbx_seq_one_letter_code
_entity_poly.pdbx_strand_id
1 'polypeptide(L)'
;MLDRLVENALDFLERSLADFDTAPKYSVIHFYAAVELFLKARLLAEHWSLVVAKRQDPDLKKFESGDFQSVTLDEAADKLDKVLQSPLTQAELSQFRNLAKHRNRMVHFFHEGATAKAQDDLKQQVAMEQLKAWYFLNRLLLERWDAVFGKWRKALAKVTAALKNHHEYLQVIYDHVKPEIDAKVAAGSTIEECPSCGFQAAEAEEILGDFKHRNCFVCQFEAQCLTV
;
A
#
# COMPACT_ATOMS: atom_id res chain seq x y z
N MET A 1 -17.42 -4.81 15.80
CA MET A 1 -15.95 -4.85 16.06
C MET A 1 -15.17 -4.62 14.78
N LEU A 2 -15.49 -5.33 13.70
CA LEU A 2 -14.96 -5.04 12.35
C LEU A 2 -15.03 -3.54 12.02
N ASP A 3 -16.18 -2.92 12.27
CA ASP A 3 -16.38 -1.51 11.90
C ASP A 3 -15.37 -0.57 12.52
N ARG A 4 -15.20 -0.68 13.84
CA ARG A 4 -14.21 0.09 14.60
C ARG A 4 -12.78 -0.15 14.11
N LEU A 5 -12.45 -1.39 13.73
CA LEU A 5 -11.12 -1.73 13.23
C LEU A 5 -10.84 -1.05 11.88
N VAL A 6 -11.84 -1.02 11.00
CA VAL A 6 -11.74 -0.35 9.70
C VAL A 6 -11.74 1.17 9.85
N GLU A 7 -12.56 1.71 10.74
CA GLU A 7 -12.54 3.14 11.09
C GLU A 7 -11.17 3.55 11.62
N ASN A 8 -10.56 2.75 12.51
CA ASN A 8 -9.18 2.99 12.96
C ASN A 8 -8.17 2.89 11.81
N ALA A 9 -8.34 1.97 10.86
CA ALA A 9 -7.45 1.87 9.70
C ALA A 9 -7.54 3.12 8.80
N LEU A 10 -8.75 3.65 8.60
CA LEU A 10 -8.97 4.91 7.89
C LEU A 10 -8.37 6.10 8.66
N ASP A 11 -8.55 6.11 9.98
CA ASP A 11 -7.97 7.10 10.90
C ASP A 11 -6.45 7.18 10.72
N PHE A 12 -5.77 6.04 10.71
CA PHE A 12 -4.33 5.95 10.44
C PHE A 12 -3.95 6.44 9.03
N LEU A 13 -4.74 6.17 7.99
CA LEU A 13 -4.48 6.72 6.65
C LEU A 13 -4.60 8.25 6.65
N GLU A 14 -5.62 8.80 7.30
CA GLU A 14 -5.80 10.25 7.40
C GLU A 14 -4.64 10.91 8.15
N ARG A 15 -4.18 10.33 9.27
CA ARG A 15 -2.99 10.83 9.99
C ARG A 15 -1.74 10.72 9.13
N SER A 16 -1.57 9.60 8.44
CA SER A 16 -0.45 9.41 7.53
C SER A 16 -0.34 10.54 6.50
N LEU A 17 -1.48 10.93 5.92
CA LEU A 17 -1.53 11.99 4.92
C LEU A 17 -1.27 13.37 5.55
N ALA A 18 -1.82 13.64 6.73
CA ALA A 18 -1.60 14.89 7.45
C ALA A 18 -0.13 15.07 7.89
N ASP A 19 0.53 13.99 8.29
CA ASP A 19 1.91 13.99 8.75
C ASP A 19 2.91 13.99 7.58
N PHE A 20 2.48 13.77 6.34
CA PHE A 20 3.38 13.53 5.21
C PHE A 20 4.43 14.64 5.03
N ASP A 21 4.00 15.90 5.10
CA ASP A 21 4.90 17.04 4.85
C ASP A 21 5.76 17.44 6.02
N THR A 22 5.19 17.38 7.22
CA THR A 22 5.80 17.92 8.44
C THR A 22 6.58 16.85 9.20
N ALA A 23 6.19 15.59 9.02
CA ALA A 23 6.59 14.46 9.81
C ALA A 23 6.62 13.15 8.98
N PRO A 24 7.43 13.05 7.90
CA PRO A 24 7.47 11.87 7.02
C PRO A 24 7.68 10.53 7.75
N LYS A 25 8.44 10.55 8.86
CA LYS A 25 8.60 9.40 9.77
C LYS A 25 7.25 8.86 10.25
N TYR A 26 6.41 9.73 10.79
CA TYR A 26 5.09 9.34 11.32
C TYR A 26 4.11 9.01 10.20
N SER A 27 4.24 9.67 9.05
CA SER A 27 3.51 9.29 7.83
C SER A 27 3.71 7.81 7.47
N VAL A 28 4.96 7.34 7.37
CA VAL A 28 5.26 5.92 7.08
C VAL A 28 4.70 4.98 8.16
N ILE A 29 4.85 5.35 9.44
CA ILE A 29 4.38 4.53 10.57
C ILE A 29 2.86 4.36 10.51
N HIS A 30 2.13 5.46 10.36
CA HIS A 30 0.68 5.46 10.30
C HIS A 30 0.17 4.74 9.05
N PHE A 31 0.79 4.95 7.88
CA PHE A 31 0.38 4.25 6.66
C PHE A 31 0.50 2.73 6.80
N TYR A 32 1.64 2.25 7.32
CA TYR A 32 1.83 0.82 7.52
C TYR A 32 0.87 0.24 8.57
N ALA A 33 0.61 0.97 9.65
CA ALA A 33 -0.38 0.56 10.65
C ALA A 33 -1.76 0.37 10.01
N ALA A 34 -2.19 1.27 9.12
CA ALA A 34 -3.43 1.11 8.38
C ALA A 34 -3.45 -0.16 7.52
N VAL A 35 -2.38 -0.42 6.75
CA VAL A 35 -2.25 -1.65 5.94
C VAL A 35 -2.42 -2.89 6.82
N GLU A 36 -1.72 -2.96 7.96
CA GLU A 36 -1.85 -4.08 8.90
C GLU A 36 -3.28 -4.23 9.42
N LEU A 37 -3.96 -3.12 9.75
CA LEU A 37 -5.33 -3.15 10.24
C LEU A 37 -6.32 -3.62 9.17
N PHE A 38 -6.17 -3.24 7.90
CA PHE A 38 -7.03 -3.72 6.82
C PHE A 38 -6.89 -5.23 6.59
N LEU A 39 -5.66 -5.76 6.62
CA LEU A 39 -5.44 -7.21 6.50
C LEU A 39 -6.06 -7.96 7.68
N LYS A 40 -5.90 -7.45 8.90
CA LYS A 40 -6.54 -7.99 10.10
C LYS A 40 -8.07 -7.87 10.05
N ALA A 41 -8.60 -6.78 9.52
CA ALA A 41 -10.04 -6.60 9.33
C ALA A 41 -10.59 -7.64 8.35
N ARG A 42 -9.86 -7.98 7.28
CA ARG A 42 -10.27 -9.04 6.37
C ARG A 42 -10.36 -10.40 7.06
N LEU A 43 -9.42 -10.71 7.94
CA LEU A 43 -9.45 -11.94 8.77
C LEU A 43 -10.58 -11.90 9.80
N LEU A 44 -10.76 -10.77 10.49
CA LEU A 44 -11.79 -10.57 11.50
C LEU A 44 -13.21 -10.70 10.93
N ALA A 45 -13.41 -10.27 9.68
CA ALA A 45 -14.67 -10.42 8.98
C ALA A 45 -15.09 -11.88 8.78
N GLU A 46 -14.11 -12.80 8.74
CA GLU A 46 -14.36 -14.24 8.69
C GLU A 46 -14.57 -14.80 10.10
N HIS A 47 -13.58 -14.65 10.98
CA HIS A 47 -13.69 -15.05 12.38
C HIS A 47 -12.63 -14.38 13.26
N TRP A 48 -13.00 -13.99 14.48
CA TRP A 48 -12.11 -13.27 15.39
C TRP A 48 -10.82 -14.03 15.74
N SER A 49 -10.88 -15.36 15.86
CA SER A 49 -9.70 -16.17 16.20
C SER A 49 -8.60 -16.08 15.14
N LEU A 50 -8.93 -15.68 13.91
CA LEU A 50 -7.96 -15.55 12.83
C LEU A 50 -7.03 -14.36 13.02
N VAL A 51 -7.40 -13.35 13.82
CA VAL A 51 -6.48 -12.24 14.13
C VAL A 51 -5.53 -12.55 15.28
N VAL A 52 -5.68 -13.68 15.97
CA VAL A 52 -4.76 -14.13 17.05
C VAL A 52 -3.50 -14.74 16.43
N ALA A 53 -2.32 -14.38 16.95
CA ALA A 53 -1.02 -14.85 16.48
C ALA A 53 -0.89 -16.37 16.58
N LYS A 54 -0.07 -16.98 15.71
CA LYS A 54 0.01 -18.45 15.58
C LYS A 54 0.49 -19.17 16.85
N ARG A 55 1.26 -18.47 17.69
CA ARG A 55 1.85 -19.00 18.93
C ARG A 55 0.96 -18.82 20.17
N GLN A 56 -0.25 -18.29 19.99
CA GLN A 56 -1.20 -18.06 21.07
C GLN A 56 -2.52 -18.78 20.76
N ASP A 57 -3.03 -19.54 21.72
CA ASP A 57 -4.36 -20.14 21.59
C ASP A 57 -5.43 -19.05 21.58
N PRO A 58 -6.43 -19.12 20.69
CA PRO A 58 -7.52 -18.16 20.67
C PRO A 58 -8.34 -18.22 21.97
N ASP A 59 -8.38 -17.11 22.69
CA ASP A 59 -9.19 -16.93 23.90
C ASP A 59 -10.10 -15.72 23.70
N LEU A 60 -11.42 -15.97 23.69
CA LEU A 60 -12.41 -14.93 23.41
C LEU A 60 -12.40 -13.81 24.46
N LYS A 61 -12.19 -14.14 25.75
CA LYS A 61 -12.17 -13.12 26.82
C LYS A 61 -10.97 -12.20 26.66
N LYS A 62 -9.81 -12.76 26.35
CA LYS A 62 -8.57 -12.00 26.08
C LYS A 62 -8.69 -11.15 24.82
N PHE A 63 -9.33 -11.70 23.79
CA PHE A 63 -9.61 -10.96 22.57
C PHE A 63 -10.51 -9.74 22.83
N GLU A 64 -11.61 -9.93 23.56
CA GLU A 64 -12.55 -8.86 23.90
C GLU A 64 -11.93 -7.78 24.82
N SER A 65 -10.99 -8.15 25.69
CA SER A 65 -10.25 -7.21 26.53
C SER A 65 -9.07 -6.53 25.83
N GLY A 66 -8.71 -7.00 24.62
CA GLY A 66 -7.53 -6.54 23.88
C GLY A 66 -6.19 -7.10 24.39
N ASP A 67 -6.21 -8.03 25.35
CA ASP A 67 -5.02 -8.69 25.91
C ASP A 67 -4.61 -9.91 25.08
N PHE A 68 -4.29 -9.67 23.81
CA PHE A 68 -3.82 -10.73 22.90
C PHE A 68 -2.75 -10.22 21.94
N GLN A 69 -1.92 -11.15 21.47
CA GLN A 69 -0.98 -10.89 20.40
C GLN A 69 -1.70 -11.05 19.06
N SER A 70 -1.81 -9.96 18.31
CA SER A 70 -2.37 -10.02 16.96
C SER A 70 -1.38 -10.60 15.96
N VAL A 71 -1.88 -11.18 14.87
CA VAL A 71 -1.07 -11.69 13.75
C VAL A 71 -0.12 -10.64 13.17
N THR A 72 1.06 -11.08 12.73
CA THR A 72 1.98 -10.28 11.90
C THR A 72 1.49 -10.18 10.45
N LEU A 73 2.12 -9.34 9.61
CA LEU A 73 1.85 -9.29 8.16
C LEU A 73 1.96 -10.68 7.50
N ASP A 74 3.05 -11.40 7.77
CA ASP A 74 3.29 -12.71 7.17
C ASP A 74 2.30 -13.76 7.68
N GLU A 75 1.97 -13.74 8.97
CA GLU A 75 0.94 -14.61 9.53
C GLU A 75 -0.45 -14.30 8.95
N ALA A 76 -0.75 -13.03 8.72
CA ALA A 76 -2.01 -12.62 8.10
C ALA A 76 -2.09 -13.08 6.65
N ALA A 77 -1.01 -12.91 5.87
CA ALA A 77 -0.91 -13.40 4.49
C ALA A 77 -1.07 -14.92 4.41
N ASP A 78 -0.42 -15.66 5.32
CA ASP A 78 -0.54 -17.11 5.43
C ASP A 78 -1.98 -17.56 5.71
N LYS A 79 -2.70 -16.86 6.58
CA LYS A 79 -4.11 -17.16 6.88
C LYS A 79 -5.05 -16.77 5.75
N LEU A 80 -4.79 -15.64 5.08
CA LEU A 80 -5.54 -15.21 3.89
C LEU A 80 -5.46 -16.26 2.78
N ASP A 81 -4.29 -16.83 2.56
CA ASP A 81 -4.06 -17.93 1.62
C ASP A 81 -4.71 -19.24 2.11
N LYS A 82 -4.20 -19.80 3.21
CA LYS A 82 -4.52 -21.18 3.61
C LYS A 82 -5.94 -21.37 4.13
N VAL A 83 -6.52 -20.36 4.79
CA VAL A 83 -7.84 -20.47 5.44
C VAL A 83 -8.92 -19.82 4.58
N LEU A 84 -8.69 -18.58 4.13
CA LEU A 84 -9.69 -17.81 3.38
C LEU A 84 -9.66 -18.08 1.87
N GLN A 85 -8.66 -18.82 1.36
CA GLN A 85 -8.47 -19.08 -0.07
C GLN A 85 -8.47 -17.78 -0.89
N SER A 86 -7.91 -16.72 -0.31
CA SER A 86 -7.83 -15.37 -0.87
C SER A 86 -6.40 -14.84 -0.71
N PRO A 87 -5.41 -15.45 -1.37
CA PRO A 87 -4.00 -15.10 -1.21
C PRO A 87 -3.70 -13.67 -1.67
N LEU A 88 -2.65 -13.10 -1.07
CA LEU A 88 -1.98 -11.93 -1.63
C LEU A 88 -1.05 -12.38 -2.75
N THR A 89 -0.99 -11.62 -3.84
CA THR A 89 0.01 -11.86 -4.88
C THR A 89 1.41 -11.57 -4.36
N GLN A 90 2.44 -12.10 -5.03
CA GLN A 90 3.82 -11.82 -4.66
C GLN A 90 4.15 -10.32 -4.73
N ALA A 91 3.59 -9.60 -5.71
CA ALA A 91 3.73 -8.15 -5.84
C ALA A 91 3.09 -7.42 -4.64
N GLU A 92 1.85 -7.76 -4.28
CA GLU A 92 1.16 -7.18 -3.11
C GLU A 92 1.95 -7.39 -1.82
N LEU A 93 2.32 -8.64 -1.53
CA LEU A 93 3.00 -9.00 -0.29
C LEU A 93 4.41 -8.39 -0.21
N SER A 94 5.14 -8.35 -1.32
CA SER A 94 6.46 -7.72 -1.36
C SER A 94 6.37 -6.21 -1.09
N GLN A 95 5.38 -5.50 -1.64
CA GLN A 95 5.20 -4.07 -1.36
C GLN A 95 4.87 -3.83 0.11
N PHE A 96 3.98 -4.61 0.71
CA PHE A 96 3.65 -4.46 2.13
C PHE A 96 4.83 -4.80 3.05
N ARG A 97 5.66 -5.80 2.68
CA ARG A 97 6.92 -6.10 3.39
C ARG A 97 7.94 -4.97 3.27
N ASN A 98 8.05 -4.33 2.11
CA ASN A 98 8.95 -3.19 1.91
C ASN A 98 8.54 -2.03 2.82
N LEU A 99 7.24 -1.72 2.88
CA LEU A 99 6.71 -0.72 3.79
C LEU A 99 6.93 -1.09 5.26
N ALA A 100 6.76 -2.35 5.64
CA ALA A 100 7.07 -2.84 7.00
C ALA A 100 8.54 -2.61 7.37
N LYS A 101 9.47 -2.92 6.45
CA LYS A 101 10.91 -2.68 6.63
C LYS A 101 11.21 -1.20 6.76
N HIS A 102 10.60 -0.35 5.93
CA HIS A 102 10.81 1.09 6.00
C HIS A 102 10.26 1.66 7.31
N ARG A 103 9.07 1.24 7.74
CA ARG A 103 8.53 1.58 9.07
C ARG A 103 9.47 1.20 10.19
N ASN A 104 10.03 -0.01 10.18
CA ASN A 104 10.99 -0.43 11.20
C ASN A 104 12.25 0.44 11.19
N ARG A 105 12.76 0.81 10.02
CA ARG A 105 13.86 1.77 9.92
C ARG A 105 13.49 3.13 10.49
N MET A 106 12.29 3.62 10.22
CA MET A 106 11.79 4.91 10.74
C MET A 106 11.66 4.91 12.26
N VAL A 107 11.22 3.79 12.85
CA VAL A 107 11.10 3.65 14.31
C VAL A 107 12.46 3.55 14.99
N HIS A 108 13.39 2.78 14.43
CA HIS A 108 14.63 2.41 15.13
C HIS A 108 15.87 3.24 14.76
N PHE A 109 15.92 3.81 13.55
CA PHE A 109 17.15 4.40 13.01
C PHE A 109 16.97 5.82 12.46
N PHE A 110 15.79 6.41 12.58
CA PHE A 110 15.55 7.78 12.15
C PHE A 110 16.15 8.78 13.13
N HIS A 111 16.95 9.72 12.61
CA HIS A 111 17.57 10.79 13.37
C HIS A 111 17.13 12.14 12.78
N GLU A 112 16.60 13.02 13.63
CA GLU A 112 16.26 14.39 13.25
C GLU A 112 17.55 15.20 13.09
N GLY A 113 17.86 15.62 11.86
CA GLY A 113 19.11 16.31 11.54
C GLY A 113 19.57 16.22 10.07
N ALA A 114 18.75 15.63 9.18
CA ALA A 114 19.09 15.51 7.78
C ALA A 114 19.01 16.87 7.04
N THR A 115 19.82 17.02 5.99
CA THR A 115 19.82 18.21 5.13
C THR A 115 18.47 18.37 4.41
N ALA A 116 18.16 19.58 3.92
CA ALA A 116 16.93 19.83 3.15
C ALA A 116 16.76 18.86 1.98
N LYS A 117 17.84 18.62 1.21
CA LYS A 117 17.84 17.63 0.12
C LYS A 117 17.50 16.22 0.59
N ALA A 118 18.05 15.77 1.72
CA ALA A 118 17.75 14.45 2.26
C ALA A 118 16.30 14.32 2.75
N GLN A 119 15.68 15.43 3.17
CA GLN A 119 14.26 15.47 3.49
C GLN A 119 13.39 15.38 2.23
N ASP A 120 13.76 16.07 1.16
CA ASP A 120 13.05 15.99 -0.12
C ASP A 120 13.14 14.59 -0.74
N ASP A 121 14.34 14.00 -0.77
CA ASP A 121 14.57 12.63 -1.22
C ASP A 121 13.72 11.63 -0.40
N LEU A 122 13.62 11.84 0.91
CA LEU A 122 12.77 11.04 1.79
C LEU A 122 11.29 11.20 1.43
N LYS A 123 10.80 12.43 1.26
CA LYS A 123 9.40 12.68 0.89
C LYS A 123 9.05 12.02 -0.45
N GLN A 124 9.94 12.10 -1.42
CA GLN A 124 9.78 11.42 -2.71
C GLN A 124 9.68 9.90 -2.55
N GLN A 125 10.59 9.30 -1.77
CA GLN A 125 10.54 7.87 -1.49
C GLN A 125 9.24 7.46 -0.80
N VAL A 126 8.83 8.19 0.25
CA VAL A 126 7.58 7.93 0.99
C VAL A 126 6.38 8.08 0.07
N ALA A 127 6.36 9.11 -0.80
CA ALA A 127 5.29 9.30 -1.77
C ALA A 127 5.14 8.11 -2.71
N MET A 128 6.24 7.64 -3.30
CA MET A 128 6.25 6.46 -4.18
C MET A 128 5.75 5.21 -3.46
N GLU A 129 6.22 4.95 -2.25
CA GLU A 129 5.84 3.77 -1.48
C GLU A 129 4.37 3.78 -1.09
N GLN A 130 3.85 4.94 -0.64
CA GLN A 130 2.44 5.08 -0.27
C GLN A 130 1.52 4.94 -1.50
N LEU A 131 1.87 5.53 -2.64
CA LEU A 131 1.10 5.37 -3.88
C LEU A 131 1.05 3.91 -4.36
N LYS A 132 2.18 3.19 -4.31
CA LYS A 132 2.24 1.77 -4.69
C LYS A 132 1.45 0.89 -3.72
N ALA A 133 1.67 1.08 -2.42
CA ALA A 133 0.97 0.31 -1.39
C ALA A 133 -0.54 0.59 -1.42
N TRP A 134 -0.94 1.86 -1.65
CA TRP A 134 -2.34 2.23 -1.81
C TRP A 134 -2.97 1.59 -3.04
N TYR A 135 -2.29 1.58 -4.18
CA TYR A 135 -2.80 0.92 -5.40
C TYR A 135 -3.18 -0.54 -5.09
N PHE A 136 -2.26 -1.31 -4.52
CA PHE A 136 -2.52 -2.71 -4.19
C PHE A 136 -3.61 -2.86 -3.12
N LEU A 137 -3.55 -2.08 -2.04
CA LEU A 137 -4.53 -2.14 -0.96
C LEU A 137 -5.94 -1.76 -1.45
N ASN A 138 -6.09 -0.67 -2.19
CA ASN A 138 -7.38 -0.19 -2.67
C ASN A 138 -8.05 -1.22 -3.60
N ARG A 139 -7.27 -1.88 -4.46
CA ARG A 139 -7.79 -2.99 -5.29
C ARG A 139 -8.22 -4.19 -4.47
N LEU A 140 -7.41 -4.58 -3.47
CA LEU A 140 -7.81 -5.63 -2.53
C LEU A 140 -9.15 -5.28 -1.86
N LEU A 141 -9.30 -4.05 -1.36
CA LEU A 141 -10.49 -3.63 -0.62
C LEU A 141 -11.73 -3.47 -1.51
N LEU A 142 -11.60 -2.88 -2.70
CA LEU A 142 -12.74 -2.48 -3.53
C LEU A 142 -13.03 -3.39 -4.73
N GLU A 143 -12.13 -4.31 -5.06
CA GLU A 143 -12.34 -5.33 -6.09
C GLU A 143 -12.45 -6.71 -5.44
N ARG A 144 -11.39 -7.18 -4.76
CA ARG A 144 -11.32 -8.57 -4.25
C ARG A 144 -12.13 -8.80 -2.99
N TRP A 145 -12.21 -7.79 -2.13
CA TRP A 145 -12.86 -7.86 -0.81
C TRP A 145 -14.03 -6.87 -0.67
N ASP A 146 -14.63 -6.45 -1.80
CA ASP A 146 -15.72 -5.47 -1.82
C ASP A 146 -16.92 -5.89 -0.95
N ALA A 147 -17.24 -7.19 -0.91
CA ALA A 147 -18.29 -7.72 -0.05
C ALA A 147 -18.10 -7.38 1.45
N VAL A 148 -16.85 -7.20 1.89
CA VAL A 148 -16.50 -6.83 3.27
C VAL A 148 -16.35 -5.31 3.40
N PHE A 149 -15.65 -4.66 2.46
CA PHE A 149 -15.22 -3.27 2.62
C PHE A 149 -16.04 -2.23 1.82
N GLY A 150 -16.97 -2.67 0.97
CA GLY A 150 -17.71 -1.81 0.05
C GLY A 150 -18.47 -0.67 0.74
N LYS A 151 -18.90 -0.86 2.00
CA LYS A 151 -19.56 0.21 2.76
C LYS A 151 -18.66 1.42 3.05
N TRP A 152 -17.33 1.27 3.04
CA TRP A 152 -16.37 2.36 3.22
C TRP A 152 -15.85 2.96 1.91
N ARG A 153 -16.42 2.58 0.75
CA ARG A 153 -15.97 3.08 -0.56
C ARG A 153 -15.84 4.59 -0.64
N LYS A 154 -16.75 5.35 -0.03
CA LYS A 154 -16.67 6.83 0.02
C LYS A 154 -15.46 7.32 0.82
N ALA A 155 -15.14 6.69 1.95
CA ALA A 155 -13.99 7.04 2.77
C ALA A 155 -12.67 6.67 2.07
N LEU A 156 -12.60 5.47 1.49
CA LEU A 156 -11.46 5.01 0.69
C LEU A 156 -11.23 5.92 -0.53
N ALA A 157 -12.30 6.37 -1.20
CA ALA A 157 -12.18 7.33 -2.30
C ALA A 157 -11.59 8.69 -1.87
N LYS A 158 -11.87 9.16 -0.64
CA LYS A 158 -11.23 10.37 -0.10
C LYS A 158 -9.72 10.17 0.10
N VAL A 159 -9.31 9.01 0.60
CA VAL A 159 -7.88 8.67 0.72
C VAL A 159 -7.22 8.65 -0.66
N THR A 160 -7.84 8.00 -1.66
CA THR A 160 -7.36 8.02 -3.05
C THR A 160 -7.22 9.44 -3.57
N ALA A 161 -8.21 10.30 -3.33
CA ALA A 161 -8.16 11.69 -3.78
C ALA A 161 -7.03 12.48 -3.12
N ALA A 162 -6.82 12.30 -1.81
CA ALA A 162 -5.75 12.97 -1.08
C ALA A 162 -4.35 12.50 -1.51
N LEU A 163 -4.18 11.20 -1.77
CA LEU A 163 -2.92 10.64 -2.28
C LEU A 163 -2.55 11.16 -3.67
N LYS A 164 -3.48 11.73 -4.45
CA LYS A 164 -3.12 12.38 -5.71
C LYS A 164 -2.20 13.57 -5.52
N ASN A 165 -2.20 14.22 -4.35
CA ASN A 165 -1.27 15.31 -4.06
C ASN A 165 0.19 14.83 -4.01
N HIS A 166 0.41 13.53 -3.77
CA HIS A 166 1.75 12.93 -3.84
C HIS A 166 2.36 13.00 -5.25
N HIS A 167 1.54 13.20 -6.28
CA HIS A 167 1.99 13.42 -7.66
C HIS A 167 2.96 14.60 -7.76
N GLU A 168 2.79 15.65 -6.96
CA GLU A 168 3.66 16.84 -6.96
C GLU A 168 5.11 16.48 -6.59
N TYR A 169 5.29 15.57 -5.64
CA TYR A 169 6.62 15.12 -5.20
C TYR A 169 7.32 14.28 -6.26
N LEU A 170 6.55 13.58 -7.10
CA LEU A 170 7.08 12.72 -8.14
C LEU A 170 7.30 13.46 -9.47
N GLN A 171 6.82 14.70 -9.61
CA GLN A 171 6.98 15.50 -10.83
C GLN A 171 8.46 15.68 -11.20
N VAL A 172 9.33 15.95 -10.22
CA VAL A 172 10.78 16.11 -10.45
C VAL A 172 11.39 14.82 -11.01
N ILE A 173 10.95 13.66 -10.51
CA ILE A 173 11.41 12.36 -11.02
C ILE A 173 10.92 12.18 -12.45
N TYR A 174 9.64 12.46 -12.71
CA TYR A 174 9.06 12.37 -14.05
C TYR A 174 9.79 13.26 -15.06
N ASP A 175 10.02 14.53 -14.73
CA ASP A 175 10.73 15.47 -15.61
C ASP A 175 12.16 14.99 -15.92
N HIS A 176 12.82 14.36 -14.94
CA HIS A 176 14.15 13.78 -15.12
C HIS A 176 14.16 12.55 -16.04
N VAL A 177 13.17 11.65 -15.92
CA VAL A 177 13.09 10.42 -16.73
C VAL A 177 12.36 10.62 -18.06
N LYS A 178 11.70 11.77 -18.27
CA LYS A 178 10.93 12.06 -19.48
C LYS A 178 11.74 11.89 -20.78
N PRO A 179 13.01 12.31 -20.88
CA PRO A 179 13.80 12.08 -22.09
C PRO A 179 14.01 10.59 -22.40
N GLU A 180 14.16 9.75 -21.37
CA GLU A 180 14.29 8.29 -21.54
C GLU A 180 12.95 7.67 -21.99
N ILE A 181 11.84 8.10 -21.40
CA ILE A 181 10.50 7.70 -21.82
C ILE A 181 10.26 8.06 -23.30
N ASP A 182 10.64 9.28 -23.71
CA ASP A 182 10.48 9.73 -25.09
C ASP A 182 11.33 8.92 -26.07
N ALA A 183 12.55 8.55 -25.67
CA ALA A 183 13.40 7.66 -26.46
C ALA A 183 12.79 6.26 -26.61
N LYS A 184 12.17 5.71 -25.55
CA LYS A 184 11.45 4.43 -25.59
C LYS A 184 10.23 4.47 -26.51
N VAL A 185 9.43 5.54 -26.44
CA VAL A 185 8.30 5.74 -27.35
C VAL A 185 8.78 5.83 -28.80
N ALA A 186 9.85 6.57 -29.06
CA ALA A 186 10.44 6.66 -30.40
C ALA A 186 10.99 5.32 -30.90
N ALA A 187 11.41 4.43 -30.01
CA ALA A 187 11.84 3.06 -30.31
C ALA A 187 10.67 2.06 -30.47
N GLY A 188 9.42 2.49 -30.29
CA GLY A 188 8.23 1.67 -30.48
C GLY A 188 7.67 1.02 -29.21
N SER A 189 8.20 1.34 -28.02
CA SER A 189 7.62 0.87 -26.76
C SER A 189 6.24 1.49 -26.52
N THR A 190 5.31 0.69 -25.98
CA THR A 190 4.00 1.19 -25.56
C THR A 190 4.11 1.76 -24.14
N ILE A 191 3.97 3.08 -24.01
CA ILE A 191 3.92 3.76 -22.71
C ILE A 191 2.47 4.16 -22.41
N GLU A 192 2.00 3.78 -21.23
CA GLU A 192 0.64 4.06 -20.74
C GLU A 192 0.68 4.88 -19.44
N GLU A 193 -0.50 5.33 -19.01
CA GLU A 193 -0.67 5.92 -17.68
C GLU A 193 -0.41 4.87 -16.59
N CYS A 194 0.48 5.18 -15.66
CA CYS A 194 0.74 4.33 -14.52
C CYS A 194 -0.48 4.34 -13.59
N PRO A 195 -1.09 3.18 -13.27
CA PRO A 195 -2.27 3.15 -12.43
C PRO A 195 -1.97 3.42 -10.94
N SER A 196 -0.68 3.44 -10.56
CA SER A 196 -0.25 3.78 -9.20
C SER A 196 0.01 5.27 -9.02
N CYS A 197 0.81 5.90 -9.90
CA CYS A 197 1.19 7.30 -9.74
C CYS A 197 0.51 8.29 -10.70
N GLY A 198 -0.20 7.82 -11.73
CA GLY A 198 -0.93 8.68 -12.69
C GLY A 198 -0.08 9.29 -13.81
N PHE A 199 1.24 9.10 -13.83
CA PHE A 199 2.10 9.61 -14.90
C PHE A 199 2.04 8.71 -16.14
N GLN A 200 2.13 9.32 -17.33
CA GLN A 200 2.39 8.64 -18.62
C GLN A 200 3.83 8.13 -18.66
N ALA A 201 4.07 7.05 -17.92
CA ALA A 201 5.41 6.56 -17.60
C ALA A 201 5.47 5.05 -17.34
N ALA A 202 4.41 4.29 -17.63
CA ALA A 202 4.41 2.84 -17.49
C ALA A 202 4.68 2.18 -18.85
N GLU A 203 5.85 1.56 -19.02
CA GLU A 203 6.10 0.67 -20.16
C GLU A 203 5.21 -0.57 -20.01
N ALA A 204 4.38 -0.81 -21.02
CA ALA A 204 3.46 -1.92 -21.08
C ALA A 204 3.94 -2.93 -22.12
N GLU A 205 4.25 -4.13 -21.65
CA GLU A 205 4.63 -5.27 -22.49
C GLU A 205 3.47 -6.27 -22.51
N GLU A 206 2.98 -6.60 -23.70
CA GLU A 206 1.94 -7.62 -23.88
C GLU A 206 2.55 -9.00 -23.64
N ILE A 207 2.01 -9.73 -22.65
CA ILE A 207 2.40 -11.13 -22.41
C ILE A 207 1.48 -12.06 -23.22
N LEU A 208 0.16 -11.84 -23.14
CA LEU A 208 -0.83 -12.67 -23.80
C LEU A 208 -2.19 -11.95 -23.89
N GLY A 209 -2.55 -11.44 -25.08
CA GLY A 209 -3.83 -10.76 -25.28
C GLY A 209 -3.96 -9.55 -24.34
N ASP A 210 -5.01 -9.51 -23.52
CA ASP A 210 -5.23 -8.41 -22.57
C ASP A 210 -4.32 -8.47 -21.33
N PHE A 211 -3.42 -9.46 -21.22
CA PHE A 211 -2.50 -9.58 -20.08
C PHE A 211 -1.21 -8.81 -20.36
N LYS A 212 -0.99 -7.73 -19.61
CA LYS A 212 0.19 -6.86 -19.76
C LYS A 212 1.06 -6.87 -18.51
N HIS A 213 2.36 -6.89 -18.71
CA HIS A 213 3.32 -6.48 -17.69
C HIS A 213 3.51 -4.96 -17.78
N ARG A 214 3.40 -4.27 -16.64
CA ARG A 214 3.63 -2.83 -16.56
C ARG A 214 4.79 -2.53 -15.65
N ASN A 215 5.74 -1.73 -16.13
CA ASN A 215 6.86 -1.21 -15.34
C ASN A 215 6.91 0.31 -15.45
N CYS A 216 6.79 1.02 -14.32
CA CYS A 216 6.76 2.48 -14.30
C CYS A 216 8.12 3.09 -13.98
N PHE A 217 8.62 3.94 -14.88
CA PHE A 217 9.89 4.67 -14.71
C PHE A 217 9.87 5.72 -13.58
N VAL A 218 8.68 6.14 -13.11
CA VAL A 218 8.55 7.15 -12.04
C VAL A 218 8.43 6.51 -10.67
N CYS A 219 7.35 5.77 -10.41
CA CYS A 219 7.10 5.23 -9.08
C CYS A 219 7.68 3.82 -8.88
N GLN A 220 8.31 3.23 -9.91
CA GLN A 220 8.80 1.85 -9.91
C GLN A 220 7.68 0.86 -9.57
N PHE A 221 6.47 1.15 -10.04
CA PHE A 221 5.35 0.23 -9.99
C PHE A 221 5.58 -0.88 -11.00
N GLU A 222 5.52 -2.12 -10.54
CA GLU A 222 5.67 -3.31 -11.36
C GLU A 222 4.56 -4.29 -11.04
N ALA A 223 3.73 -4.63 -12.04
CA ALA A 223 2.68 -5.62 -11.88
C ALA A 223 2.26 -6.22 -13.22
N GLN A 224 1.86 -7.48 -13.17
CA GLN A 224 1.09 -8.11 -14.23
C GLN A 224 -0.39 -7.78 -14.03
N CYS A 225 -0.99 -7.10 -15.01
CA CYS A 225 -2.38 -6.65 -14.94
C CYS A 225 -3.16 -7.15 -16.16
N LEU A 226 -4.40 -7.59 -15.92
CA LEU A 226 -5.40 -7.71 -16.98
C LEU A 226 -5.86 -6.31 -17.37
N THR A 227 -5.93 -6.05 -18.67
CA THR A 227 -6.66 -4.93 -19.23
C THR A 227 -8.15 -5.29 -19.11
N VAL A 228 -8.92 -4.53 -18.34
CA VAL A 228 -10.38 -4.69 -18.21
C VAL A 228 -11.07 -3.50 -18.84
#